data_AF-A0A352AD65-F1
#
_entry.id   AF-A0A352AD65-F1
#
_cell.length_a   1.000
_cell.length_b   1.000
_cell.length_c   1.000
_cell.angle_alpha   90.00
_cell.angle_beta   90.00
_cell.angle_gamma   90.00
#
_symmetry.space_group_name_H-M   'P 1'
#
loop_
_entity.id
_entity.type
_entity.pdbx_description
1 polymer ?
#
loop_
_entity_poly.entity_id
_entity_poly.type
_entity_poly.pdbx_seq_one_letter_code
_entity_poly.pdbx_strand_id
1 'polypeptide(L)' 'MSESKEAEIKHLEDFIKGNPDSREFKRALAVKLALEGYAYRAIKKSLGVSYGFISKWKKVLSCRGYQKLN' A
#
# COMPACT_ATOMS: atom_id res chain seq x y z
N MET A 1 -4.36 20.66 -0.12
CA MET A 1 -4.09 19.28 0.38
C MET A 1 -4.16 18.26 -0.76
N SER A 2 -3.36 18.37 -1.83
CA SER A 2 -3.52 17.47 -3.00
C SER A 2 -2.22 16.84 -3.51
N GLU A 3 -1.05 17.45 -3.36
CA GLU A 3 0.16 16.92 -4.02
C GLU A 3 0.82 15.72 -3.30
N SER A 4 0.65 15.58 -1.98
CA SER A 4 1.37 14.54 -1.23
C SER A 4 0.89 13.12 -1.55
N LYS A 5 -0.41 12.92 -1.80
CA LYS A 5 -0.95 11.57 -2.09
C LYS A 5 -0.61 11.08 -3.50
N GLU A 6 -0.51 11.98 -4.47
CA GLU A 6 -0.20 11.62 -5.85
C GLU A 6 1.26 11.21 -5.99
N ALA A 7 2.18 11.93 -5.34
CA ALA A 7 3.59 11.56 -5.28
C ALA A 7 3.78 10.16 -4.64
N GLU A 8 3.01 9.89 -3.59
CA GLU A 8 2.97 8.60 -2.91
C GLU A 8 2.48 7.46 -3.80
N ILE A 9 1.40 7.68 -4.56
CA ILE A 9 0.86 6.70 -5.51
C ILE A 9 1.87 6.41 -6.63
N LYS A 10 2.49 7.46 -7.19
CA LYS A 10 3.46 7.31 -8.27
C LYS A 10 4.70 6.52 -7.83
N HIS A 11 5.18 6.76 -6.61
CA HIS A 11 6.29 5.98 -6.04
C HIS A 11 5.91 4.52 -5.78
N LEU A 12 4.68 4.24 -5.34
CA LEU A 12 4.20 2.86 -5.20
C LEU A 12 4.13 2.15 -6.56
N GLU A 13 3.76 2.84 -7.63
CA GLU A 13 3.72 2.28 -8.98
C GLU A 13 5.11 1.96 -9.52
N ASP A 14 6.09 2.84 -9.31
CA ASP A 14 7.48 2.59 -9.69
C ASP A 14 8.08 1.44 -8.88
N PHE A 15 7.76 1.35 -7.58
CA PHE A 15 8.16 0.22 -6.73
C PHE A 15 7.53 -1.11 -7.20
N ILE A 16 6.26 -1.10 -7.58
CA ILE A 16 5.58 -2.26 -8.15
C ILE A 16 6.22 -2.71 -9.46
N LYS A 17 6.60 -1.78 -10.35
CA LYS A 17 7.30 -2.09 -11.61
C LYS A 17 8.69 -2.69 -11.39
N GLY A 18 9.32 -2.42 -10.24
CA GLY A 18 10.60 -3.00 -9.84
C GLY A 18 10.58 -4.51 -9.56
N ASN A 19 9.43 -5.18 -9.68
CA ASN A 19 9.24 -6.61 -9.45
C ASN A 19 9.71 -7.08 -8.05
N PRO A 20 9.22 -6.46 -6.96
CA PRO A 20 9.60 -6.81 -5.60
C PRO A 20 9.02 -8.18 -5.20
N ASP A 21 9.49 -8.74 -4.06
CA ASP A 21 8.96 -9.99 -3.51
C ASP A 21 7.42 -9.93 -3.49
N SER A 22 6.77 -11.03 -3.89
CA SER A 22 5.32 -11.24 -3.83
C SER A 22 4.65 -10.72 -2.55
N ARG A 23 5.36 -10.74 -1.42
CA ARG A 23 4.90 -10.20 -0.14
C ARG A 23 4.89 -8.67 -0.12
N GLU A 24 5.92 -8.04 -0.67
CA GLU A 24 6.07 -6.58 -0.75
C GLU A 24 5.11 -5.97 -1.76
N PHE A 25 4.93 -6.63 -2.92
CA PHE A 25 3.90 -6.25 -3.88
C PHE A 25 2.51 -6.21 -3.24
N LYS A 26 2.12 -7.25 -2.48
CA LYS A 26 0.84 -7.28 -1.77
C LYS A 26 0.71 -6.17 -0.71
N ARG A 27 1.81 -5.77 -0.06
CA ARG A 27 1.82 -4.67 0.91
C ARG A 27 1.62 -3.33 0.22
N ALA A 28 2.43 -3.05 -0.79
CA ALA A 28 2.37 -1.83 -1.60
C ALA A 28 0.97 -1.66 -2.20
N LEU A 29 0.41 -2.72 -2.78
CA LEU A 29 -0.91 -2.69 -3.41
C LEU A 29 -2.05 -2.54 -2.37
N ALA A 30 -1.96 -3.21 -1.22
CA ALA A 30 -2.95 -3.04 -0.14
C ALA A 30 -2.97 -1.62 0.41
N VAL A 31 -1.80 -1.00 0.55
CA VAL A 31 -1.66 0.39 1.03
C VAL A 31 -2.12 1.39 -0.02
N LYS A 32 -1.75 1.19 -1.30
CA LYS A 32 -2.23 2.00 -2.44
C LYS A 32 -3.76 2.09 -2.44
N LEU A 33 -4.42 0.94 -2.44
CA LEU A 33 -5.89 0.88 -2.44
C LEU A 33 -6.50 1.52 -1.19
N ALA A 34 -5.86 1.38 -0.03
CA ALA A 34 -6.34 2.02 1.20
C ALA A 34 -6.18 3.55 1.20
N LEU A 35 -5.20 4.10 0.46
CA LEU A 35 -5.00 5.53 0.27
C LEU A 35 -5.95 6.12 -0.77
N GLU A 36 -6.23 5.36 -1.83
CA GLU A 36 -7.25 5.65 -2.85
C GLU A 36 -8.68 5.62 -2.29
N GLY A 37 -8.87 5.17 -1.04
CA GLY A 37 -10.15 5.19 -0.34
C GLY A 37 -10.98 3.91 -0.52
N TYR A 38 -10.40 2.83 -1.05
CA TYR A 38 -11.10 1.56 -1.16
C TYR A 38 -11.45 1.00 0.22
N ALA A 39 -12.65 0.45 0.33
CA ALA A 39 -13.10 -0.24 1.52
C ALA A 39 -12.20 -1.46 1.81
N TYR A 40 -11.80 -1.64 3.06
CA TYR A 40 -10.90 -2.75 3.44
C TYR A 40 -11.47 -4.13 3.09
N ARG A 41 -12.80 -4.26 3.02
CA ARG A 41 -13.48 -5.48 2.57
C ARG A 41 -13.17 -5.83 1.12
N ALA A 42 -13.13 -4.83 0.23
CA ALA A 42 -12.79 -5.00 -1.17
C ALA A 42 -11.30 -5.37 -1.31
N ILE A 43 -10.41 -4.67 -0.61
CA ILE A 43 -8.97 -4.93 -0.59
C ILE A 43 -8.68 -6.37 -0.13
N LYS A 44 -9.32 -6.81 0.97
CA LYS A 44 -9.24 -8.18 1.46
C LYS A 44 -9.67 -9.20 0.40
N LYS A 45 -10.78 -8.96 -0.30
CA LYS A 45 -11.31 -9.89 -1.31
C LYS A 45 -10.40 -9.96 -2.54
N SER A 46 -9.86 -8.82 -2.99
CA SER A 46 -8.99 -8.75 -4.18
C SER A 46 -7.60 -9.30 -3.93
N LEU A 47 -7.00 -9.04 -2.75
CA LEU A 47 -5.62 -9.42 -2.44
C LEU A 47 -5.49 -10.68 -1.57
N GLY A 48 -6.60 -11.17 -1.01
CA GLY A 48 -6.60 -12.31 -0.08
C GLY A 48 -5.92 -12.01 1.27
N VAL A 49 -5.84 -10.74 1.68
CA VAL A 49 -5.13 -10.31 2.89
C VAL A 49 -6.09 -10.04 4.06
N SER A 50 -5.60 -10.11 5.31
CA SER A 50 -6.42 -9.82 6.49
C SER A 50 -6.60 -8.31 6.73
N TYR A 51 -7.64 -7.93 7.46
CA TYR A 51 -7.85 -6.52 7.87
C TYR A 51 -6.66 -5.97 8.68
N GLY A 52 -6.10 -6.80 9.55
CA GLY A 52 -4.90 -6.46 10.34
C GLY A 52 -3.67 -6.22 9.45
N PHE A 53 -3.55 -6.94 8.33
CA PHE A 53 -2.49 -6.70 7.35
C PHE A 53 -2.61 -5.29 6.77
N ILE A 54 -3.80 -4.91 6.27
CA ILE A 54 -4.06 -3.59 5.67
C ILE A 54 -3.80 -2.47 6.69
N SER A 55 -4.34 -2.61 7.91
CA SER A 55 -4.16 -1.62 8.98
C SER A 55 -2.71 -1.46 9.40
N LYS A 56 -1.97 -2.57 9.56
CA LYS A 56 -0.54 -2.57 9.92
C LYS A 56 0.27 -1.81 8.88
N TRP A 57 0.12 -2.12 7.61
CA TRP A 57 0.92 -1.50 6.56
C TRP A 57 0.54 -0.04 6.29
N LYS A 58 -0.74 0.31 6.42
CA LYS A 58 -1.17 1.71 6.40
C LYS A 58 -0.52 2.52 7.54
N LYS A 59 -0.44 1.93 8.74
CA LYS A 59 0.21 2.57 9.89
C LYS A 59 1.73 2.67 9.73
N VAL A 60 2.37 1.62 9.22
CA VAL A 60 3.82 1.63 8.91
C VAL A 60 4.14 2.75 7.94
N LEU A 61 3.32 2.91 6.90
CA LEU A 61 3.46 3.98 5.93
C LEU A 61 3.33 5.36 6.58
N SER A 62 2.28 5.59 7.36
CA SER A 62 2.05 6.87 8.04
C SER A 62 3.12 7.21 9.09
N CYS A 63 3.76 6.20 9.71
CA CYS A 63 4.75 6.41 10.77
C CYS A 63 6.20 6.48 10.27
N ARG A 64 6.56 5.76 9.21
CA ARG A 64 7.96 5.61 8.76
C ARG A 64 8.18 6.02 7.31
N GLY A 65 7.12 6.40 6.58
CA GLY A 65 7.18 6.58 5.14
C GLY A 65 7.44 5.26 4.39
N TYR A 66 7.60 5.37 3.07
CA TYR A 66 7.78 4.25 2.14
C TYR A 66 9.12 3.50 2.28
N GLN A 67 10.04 4.05 3.06
CA GLN A 67 11.45 3.64 3.13
C GLN A 67 11.69 2.25 3.76
N LYS A 68 10.64 1.56 4.22
CA LYS A 68 10.74 0.24 4.87
C LYS A 68 9.70 -0.78 4.39
N LEU A 69 9.39 -0.74 3.09
CA LEU A 69 8.74 -1.88 2.42
C LEU A 69 9.73 -3.03 2.12
N ASN A 70 11.05 -2.77 2.20
CA ASN A 70 12.15 -3.75 2.25
C ASN A 70 12.14 -4.64 3.51
#